data_AF-A0A8J7K447-F1
#
_entry.id   AF-A0A8J7K447-F1
#
_cell.length_a   1.000
_cell.length_b   1.000
_cell.length_c   1.000
_cell.angle_alpha   90.00
_cell.angle_beta   90.00
_cell.angle_gamma   90.00
#
_symmetry.space_group_name_H-M   'P 1'
#
loop_
_entity.id
_entity.type
_entity.pdbx_description
1 polymer ?
#
loop_
_entity_poly.entity_id
_entity_poly.type
_entity_poly.pdbx_seq_one_letter_code
_entity_poly.pdbx_strand_id
1 'polypeptide(L)'
;MRKVLLENNVELYNGNSKMINCRGIGSCGTCAVAVQGEVSEPNWKEKTRLELPPHSSNNNRRLACQIKVNGNVRVTKYDGFWGQGSGVVWTS
;
A
#
# COMPACT_ATOMS: atom_id res chain seq x y z
N MET A 1 -7.17 4.47 -4.95
CA MET A 1 -6.67 4.88 -3.62
C MET A 1 -5.39 5.72 -3.68
N ARG A 2 -4.28 5.26 -4.31
CA ARG A 2 -3.00 6.02 -4.37
C ARG A 2 -3.16 7.50 -4.69
N LYS A 3 -3.90 7.84 -5.75
CA LYS A 3 -4.08 9.23 -6.21
C LYS A 3 -4.70 10.09 -5.10
N VAL A 4 -5.84 9.64 -4.56
CA VAL A 4 -6.55 10.28 -3.45
C VAL A 4 -5.65 10.52 -2.24
N LEU A 5 -4.87 9.52 -1.82
CA LEU A 5 -3.93 9.69 -0.69
C LEU A 5 -2.89 10.78 -0.98
N LEU A 6 -2.30 10.78 -2.17
CA LEU A 6 -1.30 11.78 -2.55
C LEU A 6 -1.89 13.18 -2.73
N GLU A 7 -3.09 13.30 -3.30
CA GLU A 7 -3.84 14.56 -3.45
C GLU A 7 -4.19 15.19 -2.10
N ASN A 8 -4.37 14.36 -1.06
CA ASN A 8 -4.59 14.79 0.32
C ASN A 8 -3.29 14.91 1.13
N ASN A 9 -2.13 14.98 0.47
CA ASN A 9 -0.81 15.12 1.10
C ASN A 9 -0.45 14.02 2.11
N VAL A 10 -1.06 12.84 2.00
CA VAL A 10 -0.72 11.69 2.86
C VAL A 10 0.63 11.12 2.44
N GLU A 11 1.52 10.89 3.41
CA GLU A 11 2.82 10.26 3.22
C GLU A 11 2.68 8.75 2.95
N LEU A 12 2.30 8.40 1.72
CA LEU A 12 2.09 7.00 1.30
C LEU A 12 3.41 6.18 1.23
N TYR A 13 4.52 6.87 0.98
CA TYR A 13 5.83 6.26 0.75
C TYR A 13 6.76 6.58 1.91
N ASN A 14 7.40 5.55 2.46
CA ASN A 14 8.31 5.71 3.58
C ASN A 14 9.65 6.27 3.09
N GLY A 15 10.05 7.43 3.61
CA GLY A 15 11.32 8.08 3.30
C GLY A 15 11.67 8.08 1.81
N ASN A 16 12.86 7.56 1.48
CA ASN A 16 13.39 7.55 0.11
C ASN A 16 12.63 6.62 -0.87
N SER A 17 11.72 5.77 -0.39
CA SER A 17 10.87 4.96 -1.28
C SER A 17 9.94 5.81 -2.16
N LYS A 18 9.72 7.08 -1.78
CA LYS A 18 9.01 8.08 -2.58
C LYS A 18 9.71 8.34 -3.91
N MET A 19 11.04 8.25 -3.98
CA MET A 19 11.80 8.51 -5.21
C MET A 19 11.79 7.32 -6.17
N ILE A 20 11.78 6.09 -5.64
CA ILE A 20 11.91 4.86 -6.45
C ILE A 20 10.58 4.14 -6.73
N ASN A 21 9.44 4.77 -6.41
CA ASN A 21 8.15 4.13 -6.59
C ASN A 21 7.81 3.90 -8.07
N CYS A 22 7.08 2.82 -8.38
CA CYS A 22 6.68 2.46 -9.75
C CYS A 22 5.52 3.28 -10.33
N ARG A 23 5.16 4.41 -9.71
CA ARG A 23 4.10 5.34 -10.14
C ARG A 23 2.71 4.73 -10.37
N GLY A 24 2.48 3.51 -9.85
CA GLY A 24 1.20 2.82 -9.92
C GLY A 24 1.16 1.57 -10.79
N ILE A 25 2.29 1.14 -11.35
CA ILE A 25 2.38 -0.08 -12.18
C ILE A 25 2.07 -1.36 -11.38
N GLY A 26 2.32 -1.36 -10.07
CA GLY A 26 2.10 -2.51 -9.18
C GLY A 26 3.33 -3.38 -8.95
N SER A 27 4.52 -2.99 -9.42
CA SER A 27 5.74 -3.80 -9.36
C SER A 27 6.67 -3.49 -8.18
N CYS A 28 6.68 -2.27 -7.64
CA CYS A 28 7.68 -1.92 -6.60
C CYS A 28 7.32 -2.40 -5.19
N GLY A 29 6.03 -2.46 -4.85
CA GLY A 29 5.56 -2.80 -3.49
C GLY A 29 5.65 -1.68 -2.44
N THR A 30 6.16 -0.48 -2.77
CA THR A 30 6.43 0.59 -1.77
C THR A 30 5.18 1.32 -1.27
N CYS A 31 4.06 1.20 -1.99
CA CYS A 31 2.76 1.72 -1.57
C CYS A 31 1.91 0.71 -0.79
N ALA A 32 2.56 -0.26 -0.13
CA ALA A 32 1.87 -1.23 0.72
C ALA A 32 1.20 -0.54 1.92
N VAL A 33 -0.06 -0.88 2.13
CA VAL A 33 -0.92 -0.42 3.24
C VAL A 33 -1.81 -1.57 3.70
N ALA A 34 -2.28 -1.55 4.94
CA ALA A 34 -3.46 -2.33 5.32
C ALA A 34 -4.71 -1.49 5.04
N VAL A 35 -5.80 -2.16 4.66
CA VAL A 35 -7.09 -1.51 4.37
C VAL A 35 -8.22 -2.30 5.00
N GLN A 36 -9.16 -1.58 5.61
CA GLN A 36 -10.42 -2.12 6.11
C GLN A 36 -11.57 -1.32 5.49
N GLY A 37 -12.67 -1.98 5.16
CA GLY A 37 -13.83 -1.35 4.52
C GLY A 37 -14.03 -1.78 3.06
N GLU A 38 -14.85 -1.02 2.35
CA GLU A 38 -15.36 -1.41 1.03
C GLU A 38 -14.38 -1.06 -0.09
N VAL A 39 -13.64 -2.07 -0.55
CA VAL A 39 -12.66 -1.96 -1.64
C VAL A 39 -12.80 -3.10 -2.64
N SER A 40 -12.20 -2.92 -3.82
CA SER A 40 -12.08 -4.01 -4.78
C SER A 40 -11.26 -5.19 -4.25
N GLU A 41 -11.62 -6.39 -4.70
CA GLU A 41 -10.84 -7.61 -4.49
C GLU A 41 -9.38 -7.45 -4.95
N PRO A 42 -8.42 -8.17 -4.33
CA PRO A 42 -7.03 -8.10 -4.76
C PRO A 42 -6.83 -8.68 -6.15
N ASN A 43 -6.17 -7.91 -7.01
CA ASN A 43 -5.81 -8.38 -8.34
C ASN A 43 -4.55 -9.25 -8.32
N TRP A 44 -4.31 -10.01 -9.40
CA TRP A 44 -3.17 -10.92 -9.48
C TRP A 44 -1.82 -10.21 -9.33
N LYS A 45 -1.68 -8.98 -9.87
CA LYS A 45 -0.42 -8.22 -9.79
C LYS A 45 -0.03 -7.89 -8.36
N GLU A 46 -0.97 -7.40 -7.55
CA GLU A 46 -0.67 -7.09 -6.16
C GLU A 46 -0.47 -8.35 -5.31
N LYS A 47 -1.23 -9.43 -5.57
CA LYS A 47 -1.02 -10.72 -4.90
C LYS A 47 0.40 -11.22 -5.12
N THR A 48 0.81 -11.37 -6.38
CA THR A 48 2.15 -11.83 -6.74
C THR A 48 3.23 -10.91 -6.17
N ARG A 49 3.05 -9.58 -6.23
CA ARG A 49 4.08 -8.68 -5.72
C ARG A 49 4.23 -8.74 -4.20
N LEU A 50 3.14 -8.90 -3.45
CA LEU A 50 3.16 -8.92 -1.99
C LEU A 50 3.56 -10.29 -1.41
N GLU A 51 3.57 -11.35 -2.21
CA GLU A 51 4.16 -12.64 -1.85
C GLU A 51 5.70 -12.64 -1.93
N LEU A 52 6.29 -11.69 -2.66
CA LEU A 52 7.73 -11.60 -2.87
C LEU A 52 8.43 -10.69 -1.84
N PRO A 53 9.69 -10.99 -1.49
CA PRO A 53 10.48 -10.15 -0.60
C PRO A 53 10.51 -8.66 -0.98
N PRO A 54 10.62 -7.75 0.00
CA PRO A 54 10.67 -8.02 1.45
C PRO A 54 9.28 -8.22 2.08
N HIS A 55 8.21 -8.29 1.26
CA HIS A 55 6.87 -8.61 1.74
C HIS A 55 6.69 -10.11 1.92
N SER A 56 5.59 -10.48 2.59
CA SER A 56 5.11 -11.85 2.69
C SER A 56 3.59 -11.84 2.76
N SER A 57 2.97 -12.99 2.48
CA SER A 57 1.52 -13.19 2.54
C SER A 57 0.91 -12.95 3.93
N ASN A 58 1.72 -12.96 5.00
CA ASN A 58 1.24 -12.92 6.38
C ASN A 58 0.78 -11.54 6.87
N ASN A 59 1.13 -10.47 6.16
CA ASN A 59 0.95 -9.10 6.68
C ASN A 59 -0.35 -8.42 6.22
N ASN A 60 -1.29 -9.13 5.58
CA ASN A 60 -2.57 -8.58 5.10
C ASN A 60 -2.43 -7.19 4.44
N ARG A 61 -1.39 -7.02 3.62
CA ARG A 61 -1.13 -5.77 2.90
C ARG A 61 -1.88 -5.77 1.57
N ARG A 62 -2.13 -4.57 1.06
CA ARG A 62 -2.63 -4.28 -0.27
C ARG A 62 -1.78 -3.19 -0.90
N LEU A 63 -1.73 -3.13 -2.23
CA LEU A 63 -1.02 -2.05 -2.91
C LEU A 63 -1.99 -0.90 -3.16
N ALA A 64 -1.79 0.26 -2.53
CA ALA A 64 -2.69 1.40 -2.66
C ALA A 64 -2.92 1.85 -4.13
N CYS A 65 -1.97 1.56 -5.04
CA CYS A 65 -2.14 1.84 -6.46
C CYS A 65 -3.07 0.88 -7.21
N GLN A 66 -3.29 -0.32 -6.68
CA GLN A 66 -4.15 -1.36 -7.28
C GLN A 66 -5.56 -1.38 -6.70
N ILE A 67 -5.79 -0.66 -5.60
CA ILE A 67 -7.08 -0.61 -4.89
C ILE A 67 -8.03 0.42 -5.50
N LYS A 68 -9.24 -0.03 -5.85
CA LYS A 68 -10.42 0.82 -6.07
C LYS A 68 -11.21 0.90 -4.75
N VAL A 69 -11.61 2.12 -4.40
CA VAL A 69 -12.40 2.41 -3.19
C VAL A 69 -13.86 2.45 -3.61
N ASN A 70 -14.70 1.64 -2.95
CA ASN A 70 -16.12 1.50 -3.26
C ASN A 70 -17.02 2.11 -2.16
N GLY A 71 -16.44 2.45 -1.02
CA GLY A 71 -17.15 3.07 0.10
C GLY A 71 -16.17 3.59 1.16
N ASN A 72 -16.62 3.67 2.41
CA ASN A 72 -15.79 4.13 3.52
C ASN A 72 -14.67 3.13 3.82
N VAL A 73 -13.45 3.64 3.98
CA VAL A 73 -12.27 2.82 4.24
C VAL A 73 -11.41 3.43 5.33
N ARG A 74 -10.79 2.56 6.12
CA ARG A 74 -9.69 2.91 7.02
C ARG A 74 -8.40 2.37 6.41
N VAL A 75 -7.38 3.22 6.30
CA VAL A 75 -6.09 2.88 5.68
C VAL A 75 -4.99 3.04 6.71
N THR A 76 -4.12 2.04 6.84
CA THR A 76 -2.99 2.08 7.77
C THR A 76 -1.67 1.84 7.04
N LYS A 77 -0.71 2.71 7.28
CA LYS A 77 0.66 2.57 6.78
C LYS A 77 1.57 2.04 7.89
N TYR A 78 2.47 1.16 7.48
CA TYR A 78 3.46 0.56 8.36
C TYR A 78 4.87 0.98 7.96
N ASP A 79 5.80 0.79 8.87
CA ASP A 79 7.21 1.13 8.76
C ASP A 79 8.01 0.17 7.86
N GLY A 80 9.32 0.39 7.80
CA GLY A 80 10.23 -0.28 6.86
C GLY A 80 10.16 0.34 5.46
N PHE A 81 11.23 0.23 4.68
CA PHE A 81 11.35 0.96 3.41
C PHE A 81 10.22 0.63 2.40
N TRP A 82 9.67 -0.58 2.40
CA TRP A 82 8.55 -1.00 1.55
C TRP A 82 7.19 -0.99 2.27
N GLY A 83 7.12 -0.63 3.55
CA GLY A 83 5.92 -0.80 4.38
C GLY A 83 5.71 -2.24 4.86
N GLN A 84 6.77 -3.04 4.88
CA GLN A 84 6.75 -4.45 5.23
C GLN A 84 6.85 -4.71 6.74
N GLY A 85 7.21 -3.69 7.54
CA GLY A 85 7.35 -3.82 8.97
C GLY A 85 6.00 -3.88 9.70
N SER A 86 6.09 -3.97 11.03
CA SER A 86 4.94 -4.13 11.93
C SER A 86 4.59 -2.85 12.69
N GLY A 87 5.45 -1.83 12.69
CA GLY A 87 5.18 -0.55 13.35
C GLY A 87 4.22 0.30 12.53
N VAL A 88 3.14 0.79 13.15
CA VAL A 88 2.21 1.72 12.48
C VAL A 88 2.87 3.10 12.39
N VAL A 89 2.89 3.67 11.18
CA VAL A 89 3.34 5.05 10.93
C VAL A 89 2.15 6.01 10.99
N TRP A 90 1.04 5.66 10.36
CA TRP A 90 -0.21 6.42 10.42
C TRP A 90 -1.42 5.57 10.08
N THR A 91 -2.59 6.02 10.55
CA THR A 91 -3.91 5.51 10.17
C THR A 91 -4.81 6.69 9.82
N SER A 92 -5.55 6.57 8.72
CA SER A 92 -6.55 7.54 8.27
C SER A 92 -7.86 6.85 7.89
#